data_AF-A0A1I4TBW0-F1
#
_entry.id   AF-A0A1I4TBW0-F1
#
_cell.length_a   1.000
_cell.length_b   1.000
_cell.length_c   1.000
_cell.angle_alpha   90.00
_cell.angle_beta   90.00
_cell.angle_gamma   90.00
#
_symmetry.space_group_name_H-M   'P 1'
#
loop_
_entity.id
_entity.type
_entity.pdbx_description
1 polymer ?
#
loop_
_entity_poly.entity_id
_entity_poly.type
_entity_poly.pdbx_seq_one_letter_code
_entity_poly.pdbx_strand_id
1 'polypeptide(L)'
;MSVAGTEVLLEFLGTPDGTAAPRLAATRPAADERDAWWHELAGALGILADLGYTHGDLSAYNVLVHDGRPVLIDLPQVVDVVGNPQGPGFLERDVRRLGEWFTARGLDPAAPERLLTELRERSRLRRP
;
A
#
# COMPACT_ATOMS: atom_id res chain seq x y z
N MET A 1 11.63 -12.60 9.67
CA MET A 1 10.35 -12.99 10.30
C MET A 1 10.55 -14.31 11.02
N SER A 2 10.28 -14.37 12.32
CA SER A 2 10.23 -15.62 13.10
C SER A 2 8.81 -15.82 13.61
N VAL A 3 8.33 -17.06 13.68
CA VAL A 3 6.98 -17.40 14.14
C VAL A 3 7.07 -18.37 15.31
N ALA A 4 6.39 -18.06 16.41
CA ALA A 4 6.28 -18.90 17.59
C ALA A 4 4.81 -19.00 18.02
N GLY A 5 4.13 -20.09 17.66
CA GLY A 5 2.70 -20.24 17.91
C GLY A 5 1.87 -19.17 17.19
N THR A 6 1.23 -18.28 17.93
CA THR A 6 0.46 -17.13 17.40
C THR A 6 1.26 -15.84 17.32
N GLU A 7 2.53 -15.86 17.72
CA GLU A 7 3.38 -14.67 17.76
C GLU A 7 4.25 -14.60 16.49
N VAL A 8 4.32 -13.41 15.91
CA VAL A 8 5.19 -13.12 14.76
C VAL A 8 6.17 -12.03 15.18
N LEU A 9 7.46 -12.34 15.12
CA LEU A 9 8.53 -11.37 15.31
C LEU A 9 8.92 -10.78 13.95
N LEU A 10 8.68 -9.48 13.81
CA LEU A 10 8.97 -8.69 12.63
C LEU A 10 10.11 -7.71 12.90
N GLU A 11 10.64 -7.16 11.82
CA GLU A 11 11.58 -6.05 11.90
C GLU A 11 10.89 -4.82 12.50
N PHE A 12 11.57 -4.17 13.44
CA PHE A 12 11.11 -2.90 13.99
C PHE A 12 11.53 -1.76 13.05
N LEU A 13 10.55 -1.02 12.54
CA LEU A 13 10.77 0.17 11.72
C LEU A 13 10.71 1.40 12.61
N GLY A 14 11.87 1.99 12.88
CA GLY A 14 12.00 3.11 13.81
C GLY A 14 13.47 3.42 14.12
N THR A 15 13.68 4.33 15.05
CA THR A 15 15.03 4.76 15.45
C THR A 15 15.60 3.85 16.54
N PRO A 16 16.95 3.82 16.70
CA PRO A 16 17.61 2.97 17.70
C PRO A 16 17.21 3.25 19.16
N ASP A 17 16.63 4.41 19.44
CA ASP A 17 16.10 4.80 20.76
C ASP A 17 14.70 4.22 21.07
N GLY A 18 14.13 3.43 20.15
CA GLY A 18 12.83 2.78 20.30
C GLY A 18 11.65 3.60 19.78
N THR A 19 11.88 4.75 19.14
CA THR A 19 10.80 5.54 18.54
C THR A 19 10.35 4.91 17.22
N ALA A 20 9.08 4.54 17.11
CA ALA A 20 8.53 3.96 15.89
C ALA A 20 8.50 4.97 14.74
N ALA A 21 8.73 4.49 13.51
CA ALA A 21 8.56 5.29 12.31
C ALA A 21 7.13 5.86 12.24
N PRO A 22 6.95 7.12 11.79
CA PRO A 22 5.63 7.72 11.69
C PRO A 22 4.78 7.01 10.64
N ARG A 23 3.47 6.90 10.91
CA ARG A 23 2.50 6.51 9.87
C ARG A 23 2.40 7.60 8.81
N LEU A 24 2.20 7.23 7.55
CA LEU A 24 2.00 8.16 6.44
C LEU A 24 0.91 9.20 6.79
N ALA A 25 -0.19 8.77 7.44
CA ALA A 25 -1.26 9.64 7.92
C ALA A 25 -0.79 10.82 8.79
N ALA A 26 0.28 10.64 9.56
CA ALA A 26 0.85 11.66 10.44
C ALA A 26 1.91 12.54 9.77
N THR A 27 2.29 12.26 8.52
CA THR A 27 3.33 12.99 7.79
C THR A 27 2.78 14.16 6.98
N ARG A 28 3.69 15.09 6.64
CA ARG A 28 3.45 16.23 5.74
C ARG A 28 4.63 16.34 4.76
N PRO A 29 4.67 15.51 3.70
CA PRO A 29 5.78 15.50 2.75
C PRO A 29 5.83 16.78 1.91
N ALA A 30 7.02 17.11 1.43
CA ALA A 30 7.17 18.04 0.31
C ALA A 30 6.61 17.44 -1.00
N ALA A 31 6.44 18.25 -2.04
CA ALA A 31 5.79 17.81 -3.28
C ALA A 31 6.57 16.70 -4.00
N ASP A 32 7.90 16.81 -4.02
CA ASP A 32 8.81 15.81 -4.57
C ASP A 32 8.79 14.50 -3.79
N GLU A 33 8.84 14.56 -2.46
CA GLU A 33 8.70 13.38 -1.59
C GLU A 33 7.35 12.68 -1.79
N ARG A 34 6.26 13.47 -1.81
CA ARG A 34 4.90 12.97 -2.06
C ARG A 34 4.85 12.20 -3.39
N ASP A 35 5.38 12.78 -4.45
CA ASP A 35 5.33 12.17 -5.78
C ASP A 35 6.21 10.92 -5.85
N ALA A 36 7.39 10.93 -5.23
CA ALA A 36 8.24 9.75 -5.10
C ALA A 36 7.54 8.62 -4.32
N TRP A 37 6.92 8.94 -3.18
CA TRP A 37 6.22 7.96 -2.36
C TRP A 37 5.00 7.37 -3.06
N TRP A 38 4.27 8.18 -3.83
CA TRP A 38 3.18 7.67 -4.67
C TRP A 38 3.68 6.63 -5.66
N HIS A 39 4.78 6.89 -6.36
CA HIS A 39 5.37 5.94 -7.31
C HIS A 39 5.86 4.66 -6.62
N GLU A 40 6.51 4.77 -5.46
CA GLU A 40 6.96 3.59 -4.69
C GLU A 40 5.78 2.71 -4.24
N LEU A 41 4.71 3.32 -3.72
CA LEU A 41 3.52 2.60 -3.29
C LEU A 41 2.71 2.03 -4.46
N ALA A 42 2.62 2.75 -5.57
CA ALA A 42 2.01 2.25 -6.81
C ALA A 42 2.76 1.01 -7.32
N GLY A 43 4.10 1.04 -7.27
CA GLY A 43 4.93 -0.12 -7.59
C GLY A 43 4.68 -1.32 -6.66
N ALA A 44 4.58 -1.07 -5.35
CA ALA A 44 4.26 -2.12 -4.38
C ALA A 44 2.87 -2.75 -4.62
N LEU A 45 1.86 -1.93 -4.93
CA LEU A 45 0.54 -2.41 -5.31
C LEU A 45 0.55 -3.16 -6.65
N GLY A 46 1.40 -2.74 -7.60
CA GLY A 46 1.68 -3.45 -8.84
C GLY A 46 2.16 -4.88 -8.58
N ILE A 47 3.15 -5.04 -7.70
CA ILE A 47 3.67 -6.36 -7.30
C ILE A 47 2.56 -7.22 -6.68
N LEU A 48 1.74 -6.66 -5.78
CA LEU A 48 0.61 -7.40 -5.20
C LEU A 48 -0.38 -7.85 -6.30
N ALA A 49 -0.75 -6.96 -7.22
CA ALA A 49 -1.66 -7.27 -8.31
C ALA A 49 -1.10 -8.35 -9.25
N ASP A 50 0.19 -8.30 -9.57
CA ASP A 50 0.90 -9.31 -10.37
C ASP A 50 0.94 -10.68 -9.68
N LEU A 51 0.87 -10.70 -8.35
CA LEU A 51 0.72 -11.92 -7.54
C LEU A 51 -0.75 -12.37 -7.40
N GLY A 52 -1.72 -11.59 -7.87
CA GLY A 52 -3.16 -11.87 -7.75
C GLY A 52 -3.77 -11.38 -6.44
N TYR A 53 -3.10 -10.47 -5.75
CA TYR A 53 -3.45 -10.01 -4.41
C TYR A 53 -3.71 -8.50 -4.36
N THR A 54 -4.39 -8.08 -3.30
CA THR A 54 -4.50 -6.69 -2.87
C THR A 54 -4.39 -6.64 -1.35
N HIS A 55 -4.10 -5.49 -0.78
CA HIS A 55 -3.86 -5.39 0.67
C HIS A 55 -5.16 -5.66 1.46
N GLY A 56 -6.32 -5.29 0.93
CA GLY A 56 -7.61 -5.56 1.53
C GLY A 56 -8.09 -4.51 2.53
N ASP A 57 -7.20 -3.70 3.12
CA ASP A 57 -7.57 -2.57 3.98
C ASP A 57 -6.56 -1.42 3.90
N LEU A 58 -6.04 -1.14 2.71
CA LEU A 58 -5.01 -0.12 2.55
C LEU A 58 -5.55 1.28 2.89
N SER A 59 -4.78 2.00 3.68
CA SER A 59 -4.95 3.42 3.97
C SER A 59 -3.61 4.03 4.41
N ALA A 60 -3.53 5.36 4.52
CA ALA A 60 -2.34 6.02 5.04
C ALA A 60 -1.99 5.65 6.50
N TYR A 61 -2.89 4.97 7.22
CA TYR A 61 -2.57 4.43 8.54
C TYR A 61 -1.79 3.11 8.45
N ASN A 62 -1.90 2.37 7.35
CA ASN A 62 -1.24 1.08 7.12
C ASN A 62 0.05 1.23 6.28
N VAL A 63 0.62 2.44 6.29
CA VAL A 63 1.91 2.77 5.68
C VAL A 63 2.75 3.47 6.73
N LEU A 64 3.98 3.02 6.94
CA LEU A 64 5.00 3.74 7.71
C LEU A 64 5.92 4.49 6.76
N VAL A 65 6.49 5.60 7.22
CA VAL A 65 7.58 6.28 6.52
C VAL A 65 8.85 6.12 7.34
N HIS A 66 9.75 5.26 6.86
CA HIS A 66 11.01 4.95 7.52
C HIS A 66 12.16 5.32 6.60
N ASP A 67 13.14 6.07 7.12
CA ASP A 67 14.30 6.56 6.37
C ASP A 67 13.95 7.21 5.01
N GLY A 68 12.90 8.03 5.03
CA GLY A 68 12.42 8.77 3.86
C GLY A 68 11.65 7.94 2.83
N ARG A 69 11.31 6.68 3.14
CA ARG A 69 10.64 5.76 2.23
C ARG A 69 9.34 5.20 2.80
N PRO A 70 8.28 5.03 1.99
CA PRO A 70 7.04 4.45 2.43
C PRO A 70 7.14 2.92 2.49
N VAL A 71 6.62 2.32 3.56
CA VAL A 71 6.61 0.88 3.80
C VAL A 71 5.19 0.44 4.10
N LEU A 72 4.64 -0.45 3.26
CA LEU A 72 3.37 -1.11 3.53
C LEU A 72 3.53 -2.05 4.74
N ILE A 73 2.61 -1.96 5.70
CA ILE A 73 2.56 -2.84 6.88
C ILE A 73 1.20 -3.55 6.94
N ASP A 74 1.05 -4.49 7.87
CA ASP A 74 -0.23 -5.18 8.12
C ASP A 74 -0.77 -5.98 6.91
N LEU A 75 0.13 -6.77 6.30
CA LEU A 75 -0.18 -7.74 5.25
C LEU A 75 -1.01 -8.99 5.64
N PRO A 76 -1.32 -9.34 6.91
CA PRO A 76 -2.24 -10.46 7.20
C PRO A 76 -3.62 -10.31 6.56
N GLN A 77 -4.00 -9.09 6.15
CA GLN A 77 -5.29 -8.78 5.53
C GLN A 77 -5.31 -8.95 4.00
N VAL A 78 -4.23 -9.45 3.39
CA VAL A 78 -4.15 -9.59 1.93
C VAL A 78 -5.30 -10.44 1.38
N VAL A 79 -6.02 -9.88 0.40
CA VAL A 79 -7.19 -10.49 -0.25
C VAL A 79 -6.80 -11.00 -1.63
N ASP A 80 -7.19 -12.24 -1.94
CA ASP A 80 -7.11 -12.80 -3.29
C ASP A 80 -8.07 -12.05 -4.22
N VAL A 81 -7.52 -11.31 -5.18
CA VAL A 81 -8.30 -10.48 -6.13
C VAL A 81 -9.01 -11.36 -7.17
N VAL A 82 -8.49 -12.55 -7.43
CA VAL A 82 -8.97 -13.45 -8.49
C VAL A 82 -9.97 -14.47 -7.94
N GLY A 83 -9.66 -15.08 -6.79
CA GLY A 83 -10.44 -16.12 -6.14
C GLY A 83 -11.58 -15.61 -5.26
N ASN A 84 -11.52 -14.38 -4.76
CA ASN A 84 -12.59 -13.79 -3.97
C ASN A 84 -13.55 -12.96 -4.87
N PRO A 85 -14.87 -13.24 -4.88
CA PRO A 85 -15.85 -12.43 -5.61
C PRO A 85 -15.82 -10.93 -5.26
N GLN A 86 -15.40 -10.59 -4.04
CA GLN A 86 -15.26 -9.21 -3.57
C GLN A 86 -13.87 -8.62 -3.83
N GLY A 87 -12.90 -9.44 -4.25
CA GLY A 87 -11.49 -9.09 -4.46
C GLY A 87 -11.28 -7.83 -5.31
N PRO A 88 -11.92 -7.70 -6.49
CA PRO A 88 -11.81 -6.49 -7.31
C PRO A 88 -12.29 -5.22 -6.61
N GLY A 89 -13.29 -5.33 -5.71
CA GLY A 89 -13.79 -4.22 -4.92
C GLY A 89 -12.82 -3.80 -3.81
N PHE A 90 -12.09 -4.74 -3.22
CA PHE A 90 -11.02 -4.43 -2.27
C PHE A 90 -9.86 -3.69 -2.96
N LEU A 91 -9.45 -4.14 -4.15
CA LEU A 91 -8.41 -3.47 -4.94
C LEU A 91 -8.78 -2.02 -5.25
N GLU A 92 -10.01 -1.79 -5.71
CA GLU A 92 -10.52 -0.44 -5.98
C GLU A 92 -10.54 0.42 -4.71
N ARG A 93 -10.99 -0.14 -3.59
CA ARG A 93 -11.02 0.57 -2.31
C ARG A 93 -9.63 0.96 -1.82
N ASP A 94 -8.66 0.07 -1.96
CA ASP A 94 -7.28 0.30 -1.55
C ASP A 94 -6.65 1.45 -2.35
N VAL A 95 -6.75 1.40 -3.69
CA VAL A 95 -6.24 2.47 -4.57
C VAL A 95 -6.93 3.78 -4.27
N ARG A 96 -8.26 3.78 -4.11
CA ARG A 96 -9.03 5.00 -3.82
C ARG A 96 -8.61 5.63 -2.49
N ARG A 97 -8.57 4.87 -1.40
CA ARG A 97 -8.23 5.39 -0.07
C ARG A 97 -6.81 5.93 -0.01
N LEU A 98 -5.87 5.25 -0.67
CA LEU A 98 -4.51 5.76 -0.77
C LEU A 98 -4.49 7.04 -1.62
N GLY A 99 -5.12 7.01 -2.79
CA GLY A 99 -5.24 8.14 -3.70
C GLY A 99 -5.82 9.39 -3.03
N GLU A 100 -6.91 9.26 -2.27
CA GLU A 100 -7.53 10.35 -1.49
C GLU A 100 -6.54 11.05 -0.56
N TRP A 101 -5.64 10.30 0.09
CA TRP A 101 -4.63 10.89 0.97
C TRP A 101 -3.61 11.73 0.19
N PHE A 102 -3.19 11.25 -0.98
CA PHE A 102 -2.20 11.92 -1.84
C PHE A 102 -2.79 13.10 -2.61
N THR A 103 -4.00 12.98 -3.15
CA THR A 103 -4.68 14.05 -3.89
C THR A 103 -5.03 15.22 -2.98
N ALA A 104 -5.42 14.95 -1.72
CA ALA A 104 -5.57 15.98 -0.69
C ALA A 104 -4.26 16.76 -0.39
N ARG A 105 -3.11 16.25 -0.86
CA ARG A 105 -1.78 16.85 -0.72
C ARG A 105 -1.20 17.29 -2.06
N GLY A 106 -2.03 17.41 -3.10
CA GLY A 106 -1.66 18.00 -4.39
C GLY A 106 -1.10 17.02 -5.42
N LEU A 107 -1.26 15.70 -5.23
CA LEU A 107 -1.07 14.74 -6.31
C LEU A 107 -2.10 15.00 -7.42
N ASP A 108 -1.73 14.75 -8.68
CA ASP A 108 -2.67 14.75 -9.81
C ASP A 108 -3.91 13.88 -9.50
N PRO A 109 -5.12 14.48 -9.49
CA PRO A 109 -6.36 13.76 -9.21
C PRO A 109 -6.66 12.59 -10.14
N ALA A 110 -6.05 12.51 -11.33
CA ALA A 110 -6.22 11.41 -12.26
C ALA A 110 -5.22 10.25 -12.04
N ALA A 111 -4.24 10.42 -11.16
CA ALA A 111 -3.23 9.39 -10.89
C ALA A 111 -3.81 8.11 -10.27
N PRO A 112 -4.73 8.17 -9.27
CA PRO A 112 -5.34 6.97 -8.70
C PRO A 112 -6.14 6.15 -9.72
N GLU A 113 -6.87 6.80 -10.62
CA GLU A 113 -7.69 6.15 -11.65
C GLU A 113 -6.82 5.46 -12.70
N ARG A 114 -5.70 6.09 -13.09
CA ARG A 114 -4.70 5.47 -13.97
C ARG A 114 -4.11 4.22 -13.31
N LEU A 115 -3.71 4.32 -12.03
CA LEU A 115 -3.20 3.18 -11.28
C LEU A 115 -4.24 2.06 -11.18
N LEU A 116 -5.49 2.36 -10.84
CA LEU A 116 -6.54 1.35 -10.74
C LEU A 116 -6.74 0.59 -12.06
N THR A 117 -6.71 1.31 -13.18
CA THR A 117 -6.82 0.70 -14.52
C THR A 117 -5.66 -0.27 -14.77
N GLU A 118 -4.44 0.16 -14.50
CA GLU A 118 -3.23 -0.65 -14.62
C GLU A 118 -3.28 -1.91 -13.74
N LEU A 119 -3.64 -1.79 -12.46
CA LEU A 119 -3.68 -2.92 -11.53
C LEU A 119 -4.76 -3.95 -11.90
N ARG A 120 -5.90 -3.49 -12.46
CA ARG A 120 -6.95 -4.37 -12.99
C ARG A 120 -6.47 -5.17 -14.20
N GLU A 121 -5.65 -4.58 -15.07
CA GLU A 121 -5.07 -5.30 -16.20
C GLU A 121 -4.06 -6.35 -15.72
N ARG A 122 -3.12 -5.94 -14.86
CA ARG A 122 -2.12 -6.82 -14.25
C ARG A 122 -2.73 -8.04 -13.54
N SER A 123 -3.74 -7.81 -12.69
CA SER A 123 -4.42 -8.90 -11.97
C SER A 123 -5.20 -9.85 -12.89
N ARG A 124 -5.68 -9.40 -14.06
CA ARG A 124 -6.38 -10.25 -15.04
C ARG A 124 -5.44 -11.15 -15.83
N LEU A 125 -4.21 -10.72 -16.07
CA LEU A 125 -3.18 -11.54 -16.76
C LEU A 125 -2.82 -12.80 -15.98
N ARG A 126 -3.24 -12.90 -14.71
CA ARG A 126 -3.04 -14.07 -13.85
C ARG A 126 -4.22 -15.05 -13.81
N ARG A 127 -5.30 -14.81 -14.55
CA ARG A 127 -6.40 -15.80 -14.65
C ARG A 127 -5.89 -17.05 -15.40
N PRO A 128 -5.97 -18.25 -14.79
CA PRO A 128 -5.57 -19.49 -15.45
C PRO A 128 -6.41 -19.81 -16.68
#